data_AF-X0TB72-F1
#
_entry.id   AF-X0TB72-F1
#
_cell.length_a   1.000
_cell.length_b   1.000
_cell.length_c   1.000
_cell.angle_alpha   90.00
_cell.angle_beta   90.00
_cell.angle_gamma   90.00
#
_symmetry.space_group_name_H-M   'P 1'
#
loop_
_entity.id
_entity.type
_entity.pdbx_description
1 polymer ?
#
loop_
_entity_poly.entity_id
_entity_poly.type
_entity_poly.pdbx_seq_one_letter_code
_entity_poly.pdbx_strand_id
1 'polypeptide(L)'
;MWTSMPGRICIFPWRDVLIRTNGDVLFCCHMGKPLGNLREKSFREIWNSPLAQEIRECIVRGQLSSVCRTPSCPVREVMGGKNVSGQFDTIK
;
A
#
# COMPACT_ATOMS: atom_id res chain seq x y z
N MET A 1 4.32 -20.98 -0.60
CA MET A 1 5.72 -20.63 -0.87
C MET A 1 5.78 -19.24 -1.51
N TRP A 2 6.02 -18.21 -0.71
CA TRP A 2 6.21 -16.80 -1.13
C TRP A 2 7.42 -16.18 -0.41
N THR A 3 8.32 -17.04 0.08
CA THR A 3 9.35 -16.71 1.07
C THR A 3 10.61 -16.04 0.51
N SER A 4 10.70 -15.79 -0.81
CA SER A 4 11.99 -15.42 -1.42
C SER A 4 11.88 -14.45 -2.62
N MET A 5 11.41 -13.22 -2.41
CA MET A 5 11.68 -12.11 -3.36
C MET A 5 12.39 -10.95 -2.63
N PRO A 6 13.49 -10.41 -3.20
CA PRO A 6 14.20 -9.27 -2.62
C PRO A 6 13.41 -7.99 -2.89
N GLY A 7 13.07 -7.24 -1.84
CA GLY A 7 12.35 -5.96 -1.93
C GLY A 7 10.90 -6.06 -1.44
N ARG A 8 10.71 -6.06 -0.11
CA ARG A 8 9.39 -6.26 0.52
C ARG A 8 8.54 -4.97 0.53
N ILE A 9 8.29 -4.40 -0.64
CA ILE A 9 7.45 -3.21 -0.82
C ILE A 9 6.03 -3.60 -1.29
N CYS A 10 5.03 -2.84 -0.85
CA CYS A 10 3.65 -3.04 -1.29
C CYS A 10 3.49 -2.66 -2.77
N ILE A 11 3.20 -3.62 -3.66
CA ILE A 11 3.08 -3.36 -5.11
C ILE A 11 1.69 -2.86 -5.53
N PHE A 12 0.68 -2.96 -4.66
CA PHE A 12 -0.71 -2.64 -5.00
C PHE A 12 -0.90 -1.25 -5.62
N PRO A 13 -0.22 -0.18 -5.16
CA PRO A 13 -0.42 1.16 -5.72
C PRO A 13 -0.01 1.38 -7.17
N TRP A 14 0.69 0.41 -7.76
CA TRP A 14 1.04 0.41 -9.18
C TRP A 14 0.31 -0.66 -10.00
N ARG A 15 -0.19 -1.71 -9.34
CA ARG A 15 -0.76 -2.87 -10.03
C ARG A 15 -2.28 -2.86 -10.06
N ASP A 16 -2.91 -2.53 -8.94
CA ASP A 16 -4.33 -2.82 -8.72
C ASP A 16 -5.13 -1.57 -8.33
N VAL A 17 -6.43 -1.64 -8.62
CA VAL A 17 -7.45 -0.77 -8.04
C VAL A 17 -8.62 -1.63 -7.60
N LEU A 18 -9.12 -1.36 -6.41
CA LEU A 18 -10.38 -1.86 -5.88
C LEU A 18 -11.43 -0.75 -5.97
N ILE A 19 -12.55 -1.05 -6.60
CA ILE A 19 -13.71 -0.14 -6.69
C ILE A 19 -14.86 -0.75 -5.90
N ARG A 20 -15.38 -0.01 -4.93
CA ARG A 20 -16.58 -0.41 -4.17
C ARG A 20 -17.85 -0.04 -4.95
N THR A 21 -18.97 -0.68 -4.62
CA THR A 21 -20.29 -0.45 -5.28
C THR A 21 -20.79 0.99 -5.15
N ASN A 22 -20.35 1.73 -4.13
CA ASN A 22 -20.65 3.15 -3.94
C ASN A 22 -19.76 4.08 -4.77
N GLY A 23 -18.82 3.56 -5.56
CA GLY A 23 -17.89 4.32 -6.38
C GLY A 23 -16.54 4.63 -5.73
N ASP A 24 -16.33 4.26 -4.46
CA ASP A 24 -15.05 4.50 -3.77
C ASP A 24 -13.92 3.70 -4.41
N VAL A 25 -12.79 4.37 -4.61
CA VAL A 25 -11.60 3.82 -5.24
C VAL A 25 -10.49 3.67 -4.21
N LEU A 26 -9.91 2.48 -4.09
CA LEU A 26 -8.80 2.15 -3.19
C LEU A 26 -7.73 1.35 -3.95
N PHE A 27 -6.50 1.28 -3.44
CA PHE A 27 -5.51 0.34 -3.97
C PHE A 27 -5.71 -1.09 -3.46
N CYS A 28 -6.22 -1.26 -2.23
CA CYS A 28 -6.54 -2.57 -1.68
C CYS A 28 -7.66 -2.49 -0.63
N CYS A 29 -8.19 -3.65 -0.23
CA CYS A 29 -9.28 -3.75 0.74
C CYS A 29 -8.91 -3.34 2.17
N HIS A 30 -7.62 -3.27 2.50
CA HIS A 30 -7.13 -2.93 3.85
C HIS A 30 -6.97 -1.44 4.11
N MET A 31 -7.13 -0.58 3.10
CA MET A 31 -6.96 0.86 3.27
C MET A 31 -8.06 1.46 4.14
N GLY A 32 -7.68 2.35 5.06
CA GLY A 32 -8.63 3.03 5.97
C GLY A 32 -9.50 4.10 5.31
N LYS A 33 -9.08 4.63 4.15
CA LYS A 33 -9.79 5.69 3.43
C LYS A 33 -9.65 5.52 1.90
N PRO A 34 -10.66 5.85 1.09
CA PRO A 34 -10.53 5.86 -0.36
C PRO A 34 -9.66 6.99 -0.90
N LEU A 35 -9.10 6.78 -2.09
CA LEU A 35 -8.38 7.77 -2.89
C LEU A 35 -9.32 8.85 -3.44
N GLY A 36 -10.58 8.47 -3.68
CA GLY A 36 -11.65 9.31 -4.24
C GLY A 36 -12.86 8.47 -4.62
N ASN A 37 -13.85 9.08 -5.24
CA ASN A 37 -15.07 8.42 -5.69
C ASN A 37 -15.34 8.69 -7.19
N LEU A 38 -15.62 7.63 -7.96
CA LEU A 38 -15.86 7.71 -9.41
C LEU A 38 -17.13 8.47 -9.81
N ARG A 39 -18.03 8.72 -8.86
CA ARG A 39 -19.23 9.55 -9.09
C ARG A 39 -18.91 11.04 -9.06
N GLU A 40 -17.73 11.42 -8.58
CA GLU A 40 -17.33 12.83 -8.38
C GLU A 40 -16.16 13.24 -9.28
N LYS A 41 -15.22 12.32 -9.54
CA LYS A 41 -13.98 12.59 -10.28
C LYS A 41 -13.71 11.48 -11.29
N SER A 42 -13.01 11.82 -12.37
CA SER A 42 -12.54 10.83 -13.32
C SER A 42 -11.53 9.87 -12.68
N PHE A 43 -11.44 8.65 -13.21
CA PHE A 43 -10.45 7.68 -12.75
C PHE A 43 -9.01 8.24 -12.79
N ARG A 44 -8.66 9.01 -13.84
CA ARG A 44 -7.33 9.63 -13.98
C ARG A 44 -7.03 10.63 -12.86
N GLU A 45 -8.00 11.43 -12.45
CA GLU A 45 -7.84 12.37 -11.33
C GLU A 45 -7.68 11.65 -10.00
N ILE A 46 -8.41 10.54 -9.80
CA ILE A 46 -8.33 9.74 -8.57
C ILE A 46 -7.00 8.99 -8.48
N TRP A 47 -6.58 8.34 -9.58
CA TRP A 47 -5.33 7.59 -9.67
C TRP A 47 -4.08 8.47 -9.44
N ASN A 48 -4.18 9.74 -9.80
CA ASN A 48 -3.16 10.76 -9.58
C ASN A 48 -3.51 11.74 -8.46
N SER A 49 -4.45 11.39 -7.58
CA SER A 49 -4.80 12.22 -6.43
C SER A 49 -3.59 12.42 -5.50
N PRO A 50 -3.57 13.50 -4.69
CA PRO A 50 -2.48 13.73 -3.73
C PRO A 50 -2.24 12.53 -2.80
N LEU A 51 -3.31 11.88 -2.34
CA LEU A 51 -3.21 10.68 -1.50
C LEU A 51 -2.61 9.48 -2.25
N ALA A 52 -2.97 9.29 -3.53
CA ALA A 52 -2.41 8.21 -4.34
C ALA A 52 -0.90 8.40 -4.56
N GLN A 53 -0.46 9.64 -4.78
CA GLN A 53 0.95 9.99 -4.92
C GLN A 53 1.70 9.81 -3.59
N GLU A 54 1.14 10.31 -2.48
CA GLU A 54 1.70 10.14 -1.13
C GLU A 54 1.95 8.67 -0.79
N ILE A 55 0.98 7.79 -1.06
CA ILE A 55 1.11 6.35 -0.79
C ILE A 55 2.28 5.75 -1.57
N ARG A 56 2.40 6.08 -2.87
CA ARG A 56 3.50 5.60 -3.73
C ARG A 56 4.84 6.11 -3.23
N GLU A 57 4.93 7.38 -2.86
CA GLU A 57 6.14 7.99 -2.29
C GLU A 57 6.57 7.32 -0.97
N CYS A 58 5.62 7.07 -0.06
CA CYS A 58 5.89 6.34 1.18
C CYS A 58 6.49 4.97 0.87
N ILE A 59 5.90 4.23 -0.07
CA ILE A 59 6.34 2.87 -0.37
C ILE A 59 7.73 2.85 -1.02
N VAL A 60 8.02 3.78 -1.93
CA VAL A 60 9.37 3.96 -2.50
C VAL A 60 10.40 4.24 -1.39
N ARG A 61 10.00 4.96 -0.34
CA ARG A 61 10.84 5.23 0.85
C ARG A 61 10.86 4.07 1.87
N GLY A 62 10.24 2.93 1.56
CA GLY A 62 10.17 1.79 2.48
C GLY A 62 9.23 1.99 3.67
N GLN A 63 8.28 2.94 3.57
CA GLN A 63 7.34 3.30 4.62
C GLN A 63 5.88 3.04 4.19
N LEU A 64 4.97 2.96 5.16
CA LEU A 64 3.52 2.93 4.89
C LEU A 64 2.89 4.26 5.22
N SER A 65 2.05 4.80 4.33
CA SER A 65 1.17 5.94 4.66
C SER A 65 0.18 5.56 5.77
N SER A 66 -0.33 6.57 6.49
CA SER A 66 -1.29 6.41 7.59
C SER A 66 -2.51 5.56 7.21
N VAL A 67 -3.01 5.72 5.98
CA VAL A 67 -4.16 4.98 5.46
C VAL A 67 -3.88 3.50 5.21
N CYS A 68 -2.60 3.10 5.12
CA CYS A 68 -2.16 1.72 4.95
C CYS A 68 -1.71 1.07 6.27
N ARG A 69 -1.58 1.83 7.36
CA ARG A 69 -1.19 1.32 8.70
C ARG A 69 -2.38 0.74 9.47
N THR A 70 -3.24 -0.01 8.77
CA THR A 70 -4.38 -0.69 9.41
C THR A 70 -3.96 -2.02 10.03
N PRO A 71 -4.58 -2.46 11.14
CA PRO A 71 -4.21 -3.71 11.80
C PRO A 71 -4.29 -4.96 10.94
N SER A 72 -5.18 -4.96 9.95
CA SER A 72 -5.42 -6.10 9.06
C SER A 72 -4.50 -6.13 7.83
N CYS A 73 -3.68 -5.10 7.60
CA CYS A 73 -2.80 -5.05 6.44
C CYS A 73 -1.60 -6.02 6.61
N PRO A 74 -1.45 -7.05 5.76
CA PRO A 74 -0.38 -8.05 5.92
C PRO A 74 1.02 -7.47 5.69
N VAL A 75 1.12 -6.36 4.95
CA VAL A 75 2.41 -5.68 4.67
C VAL A 75 2.85 -4.82 5.86
N ARG A 76 1.99 -4.60 6.86
CA ARG A 76 2.30 -3.76 8.03
C ARG A 76 3.49 -4.26 8.83
N GLU A 77 3.64 -5.55 9.05
CA GLU A 77 4.76 -6.07 9.85
C GLU A 77 6.11 -5.95 9.12
N VAL A 78 6.01 -5.92 7.79
CA VAL A 78 7.15 -5.95 6.88
C VAL A 78 7.68 -4.55 6.58
N MET A 79 6.78 -3.56 6.43
CA MET A 79 7.12 -2.16 6.14
C MET A 79 6.88 -1.21 7.32
N GLY A 80 6.17 -1.64 8.36
CA GLY A 80 5.67 -0.78 9.45
C GLY A 80 6.50 -0.80 10.73
N GLY A 81 7.72 -1.34 10.71
CA GLY A 81 8.68 -1.22 11.81
C GLY A 81 8.32 -2.05 13.05
N LYS A 82 8.98 -3.21 13.17
CA LYS A 82 9.55 -3.63 14.46
C LYS A 82 11.06 -3.48 14.36
N ASN A 83 11.67 -3.10 15.48
CA ASN A 83 13.10 -2.96 15.67
C ASN A 83 13.90 -4.05 14.94
N VAL A 84 14.91 -3.62 14.20
CA VAL A 84 15.91 -4.48 13.59
C VAL A 84 16.75 -5.09 14.71
N SER A 85 16.33 -6.23 15.25
CA SER A 85 17.17 -7.06 16.12
C SER A 85 17.14 -8.48 15.57
N GLY A 86 18.14 -8.76 14.73
CA GLY A 86 18.44 -10.08 14.20
C GLY A 86 17.52 -10.52 13.06
N GLN A 87 18.03 -10.44 11.83
CA GLN A 87 18.34 -11.66 11.08
C GLN A 87 19.07 -11.28 9.78
N PHE A 88 20.35 -10.97 9.92
CA PHE A 88 21.31 -11.17 8.84
C PHE A 88 21.88 -12.58 9.02
N ASP A 89 21.11 -13.62 8.67
CA ASP A 89 21.63 -14.98 8.61
C ASP A 89 21.70 -15.41 7.15
N THR A 90 22.88 -15.15 6.59
CA THR A 90 23.68 -16.05 5.76
C THR A 90 22.95 -16.92 4.74
N ILE A 91 23.13 -16.53 3.48
CA ILE A 91 23.04 -17.39 2.30
C ILE A 91 23.91 -18.63 2.57
N LYS A 92 23.28 -19.81 2.65
CA LYS A 92 23.96 -21.08 2.41
C LYS A 92 23.98 -21.36 0.91
#